data_AF-W1USB8-F1
#
_entry.id   AF-W1USB8-F1
#
_cell.length_a   1.000
_cell.length_b   1.000
_cell.length_c   1.000
_cell.angle_alpha   90.00
_cell.angle_beta   90.00
_cell.angle_gamma   90.00
#
_symmetry.space_group_name_H-M   'P 1'
#
loop_
_entity.id
_entity.type
_entity.pdbx_description
1 polymer ?
#
loop_
_entity_poly.entity_id
_entity_poly.type
_entity_poly.pdbx_seq_one_letter_code
_entity_poly.pdbx_strand_id
1 'polypeptide(L)'
;KQKLKDEYEEFKLSVQNNLNVKNEEIRKKENCIIKYKKEISLLQNEFSSIKKAYNLFLNMDNTIKNDISEILKGDSIENFVYAGVQYKNIEAIWEYAKTRAIYGQFEDLEKIEEIIKKLLEAHNKIYKSSLYEMQEVNIGEEIDEEKFIRGYESKLRGSISHIDLLGYINLATGRIVKKSVVRV
;
A
#
# COMPACT_ATOMS: atom_id res chain seq x y z
N LYS A 1 -48.73 -19.49 -54.51
CA LYS A 1 -48.96 -19.73 -53.07
C LYS A 1 -47.87 -20.60 -52.44
N GLN A 2 -47.48 -21.74 -53.03
CA GLN A 2 -46.43 -22.62 -52.48
C GLN A 2 -45.04 -21.95 -52.42
N LYS A 3 -44.57 -21.37 -53.53
CA LYS A 3 -43.27 -20.68 -53.61
C LYS A 3 -43.07 -19.58 -52.55
N LEU A 4 -44.10 -18.77 -52.32
CA LEU A 4 -44.10 -17.72 -51.28
C LEU A 4 -44.01 -18.28 -49.85
N LYS A 5 -44.55 -19.50 -49.64
CA LYS A 5 -44.49 -20.19 -48.35
C LYS A 5 -43.10 -20.76 -48.11
N ASP A 6 -42.49 -21.32 -49.15
CA ASP A 6 -41.13 -21.87 -49.11
C ASP A 6 -40.09 -20.74 -48.87
N GLU A 7 -40.20 -19.61 -49.56
CA GLU A 7 -39.36 -18.41 -49.36
C GLU A 7 -39.49 -17.84 -47.93
N TYR A 8 -40.69 -17.87 -47.36
CA TYR A 8 -40.92 -17.43 -45.98
C TYR A 8 -40.26 -18.37 -44.94
N GLU A 9 -40.33 -19.68 -45.14
CA GLU A 9 -39.69 -20.65 -44.24
C GLU A 9 -38.16 -20.57 -44.33
N GLU A 10 -37.58 -20.40 -45.52
CA GLU A 10 -36.13 -20.17 -45.69
C GLU A 10 -35.68 -18.88 -44.99
N PHE A 11 -36.41 -17.78 -45.15
CA PHE A 11 -36.12 -16.53 -44.47
C PHE A 11 -36.17 -16.70 -42.95
N LYS A 12 -37.21 -17.34 -42.42
CA LYS A 12 -37.37 -17.62 -40.99
C LYS A 12 -36.21 -18.46 -40.45
N LEU A 13 -35.78 -19.48 -41.19
CA LEU A 13 -34.64 -20.33 -40.83
C LEU A 13 -33.33 -19.53 -40.78
N SER A 14 -33.11 -18.66 -41.78
CA SER A 14 -31.94 -17.78 -41.85
C SER A 14 -31.90 -16.79 -40.68
N VAL A 15 -33.03 -16.17 -40.34
CA VAL A 15 -33.14 -15.28 -39.17
C VAL A 15 -32.87 -16.03 -37.88
N GLN A 16 -33.42 -17.23 -37.71
CA GLN A 16 -33.18 -18.07 -36.52
C GLN A 16 -31.70 -18.46 -36.37
N ASN A 17 -31.05 -18.84 -37.47
CA ASN A 17 -29.62 -19.15 -37.47
C ASN A 17 -28.77 -17.93 -37.09
N ASN A 18 -29.05 -16.78 -37.69
CA ASN A 18 -28.35 -15.53 -37.36
C ASN A 18 -28.54 -15.13 -35.89
N LEU A 19 -29.74 -15.32 -35.34
CA LEU A 19 -30.02 -15.07 -33.93
C LEU A 19 -29.22 -16.00 -33.01
N ASN A 20 -29.15 -17.29 -33.34
CA ASN A 20 -28.37 -18.27 -32.58
C ASN A 20 -26.88 -17.94 -32.59
N VAL A 21 -26.31 -17.60 -33.76
CA VAL A 21 -24.90 -17.17 -33.88
C VAL A 21 -24.63 -15.93 -33.02
N LYS A 22 -25.48 -14.90 -33.11
CA LYS A 22 -25.33 -13.70 -32.28
C LYS A 22 -25.45 -14.00 -30.79
N ASN A 23 -26.35 -14.88 -30.38
CA ASN A 23 -26.48 -15.28 -28.97
C ASN A 23 -25.23 -16.01 -28.47
N GLU A 24 -24.60 -16.86 -29.29
CA GLU A 24 -23.32 -17.48 -28.95
C GLU A 24 -22.19 -16.45 -28.84
N GLU A 25 -22.14 -15.46 -29.73
CA GLU A 25 -21.17 -14.36 -29.65
C GLU A 25 -21.35 -13.51 -28.39
N ILE A 26 -22.60 -13.19 -28.03
CA ILE A 26 -22.91 -12.47 -26.79
C ILE A 26 -22.43 -13.28 -25.59
N ARG A 27 -22.78 -14.57 -25.52
CA ARG A 27 -22.38 -15.46 -24.42
C ARG A 27 -20.86 -15.57 -24.30
N LYS A 28 -20.14 -15.63 -25.43
CA LYS A 28 -18.67 -15.61 -25.46
C LYS A 28 -18.12 -14.30 -24.89
N LYS A 29 -18.68 -13.15 -25.29
CA LYS A 29 -18.27 -11.83 -24.79
C LYS A 29 -18.56 -11.67 -23.29
N GLU A 30 -19.71 -12.12 -22.81
CA GLU A 30 -20.08 -12.11 -21.40
C GLU A 30 -19.09 -12.92 -20.55
N ASN A 31 -18.74 -14.12 -21.01
CA ASN A 31 -17.71 -14.94 -20.35
C ASN A 31 -16.34 -14.25 -20.31
N CYS A 32 -15.93 -13.59 -21.39
CA CYS A 32 -14.70 -12.80 -21.41
C CYS A 32 -14.75 -11.63 -20.41
N ILE A 33 -15.87 -10.92 -20.32
CA ILE A 33 -16.06 -9.82 -19.36
C ILE A 33 -15.94 -10.34 -17.92
N ILE A 34 -16.57 -11.48 -17.61
CA ILE A 34 -16.47 -12.10 -16.28
C ILE A 34 -15.02 -12.45 -15.96
N LYS A 35 -14.29 -13.05 -16.92
CA LYS A 35 -12.87 -13.37 -16.76
C LYS A 35 -12.02 -12.13 -16.47
N TYR A 36 -12.15 -11.08 -17.28
CA TYR A 36 -11.36 -9.86 -17.09
C TYR A 36 -11.70 -9.12 -15.81
N LYS A 37 -12.98 -9.09 -15.40
CA LYS A 37 -13.38 -8.52 -14.10
C LYS A 37 -12.70 -9.25 -12.94
N LYS A 38 -12.63 -10.58 -13.01
CA LYS A 38 -11.94 -11.39 -11.99
C LYS A 38 -10.44 -11.07 -11.95
N GLU A 39 -9.79 -11.00 -13.11
CA GLU A 39 -8.36 -10.69 -13.23
C GLU A 39 -8.03 -9.28 -12.70
N ILE A 40 -8.83 -8.28 -13.07
CA ILE A 40 -8.69 -6.91 -12.55
C ILE A 40 -8.84 -6.88 -11.03
N SER A 41 -9.82 -7.60 -10.48
CA SER A 41 -10.03 -7.67 -9.02
C SER A 41 -8.84 -8.31 -8.30
N LEU A 42 -8.25 -9.36 -8.87
CA LEU A 42 -7.04 -9.99 -8.32
C LEU A 42 -5.86 -9.00 -8.30
N LEU A 43 -5.57 -8.36 -9.43
CA LEU A 43 -4.51 -7.36 -9.52
C LEU A 43 -4.73 -6.18 -8.57
N GLN A 44 -5.98 -5.70 -8.45
CA GLN A 44 -6.32 -4.65 -7.50
C GLN A 44 -6.01 -5.07 -6.07
N ASN A 45 -6.36 -6.29 -5.67
CA ASN A 45 -6.08 -6.79 -4.33
C ASN A 45 -4.57 -6.93 -4.09
N GLU A 46 -3.83 -7.51 -5.05
CA GLU A 46 -2.37 -7.74 -4.95
C GLU A 46 -1.58 -6.44 -4.79
N PHE A 47 -1.92 -5.41 -5.57
CA PHE A 47 -1.18 -4.15 -5.62
C PHE A 47 -1.82 -3.01 -4.80
N SER A 48 -2.98 -3.23 -4.17
CA SER A 48 -3.71 -2.18 -3.43
C SER A 48 -2.87 -1.50 -2.35
N SER A 49 -2.15 -2.29 -1.54
CA SER A 49 -1.38 -1.79 -0.40
C SER A 49 -0.26 -0.86 -0.86
N ILE A 50 0.54 -1.30 -1.83
CA ILE A 50 1.67 -0.51 -2.33
C ILE A 50 1.22 0.69 -3.16
N LYS A 51 0.11 0.56 -3.90
CA LYS A 51 -0.51 1.67 -4.63
C LYS A 51 -1.02 2.76 -3.68
N LYS A 52 -1.58 2.38 -2.52
CA LYS A 52 -1.96 3.34 -1.48
C LYS A 52 -0.75 4.10 -0.96
N ALA A 53 0.35 3.41 -0.65
CA ALA A 53 1.59 4.05 -0.21
C ALA A 53 2.15 5.04 -1.26
N TYR A 54 2.17 4.64 -2.53
CA TYR A 54 2.58 5.53 -3.61
C TYR A 54 1.66 6.75 -3.77
N ASN A 55 0.35 6.57 -3.64
CA ASN A 55 -0.59 7.70 -3.66
C ASN A 55 -0.38 8.64 -2.47
N LEU A 56 -0.04 8.13 -1.28
CA LEU A 56 0.33 8.98 -0.15
C LEU A 56 1.55 9.84 -0.48
N PHE A 57 2.59 9.22 -1.04
CA PHE A 57 3.80 9.91 -1.49
C PHE A 57 3.50 11.03 -2.51
N LEU A 58 2.66 10.76 -3.50
CA LEU A 58 2.29 11.77 -4.51
C LEU A 58 1.51 12.96 -3.92
N ASN A 59 0.77 12.75 -2.84
CA ASN A 59 -0.06 13.76 -2.17
C ASN A 59 0.59 14.37 -0.92
N MET A 60 1.91 14.23 -0.79
CA MET A 60 2.68 14.95 0.23
C MET A 60 2.97 16.39 -0.18
N ASP A 61 3.27 17.23 0.80
CA ASP A 61 3.91 18.52 0.57
C ASP A 61 5.12 18.36 -0.35
N ASN A 62 5.33 19.34 -1.23
CA ASN A 62 6.37 19.25 -2.25
C ASN A 62 7.77 19.14 -1.65
N THR A 63 8.03 19.79 -0.52
CA THR A 63 9.33 19.73 0.16
C THR A 63 9.60 18.32 0.66
N ILE A 64 8.62 17.75 1.37
CA ILE A 64 8.69 16.40 1.96
C ILE A 64 8.79 15.34 0.86
N LYS A 65 7.97 15.49 -0.18
CA LYS A 65 8.00 14.60 -1.34
C LYS A 65 9.37 14.62 -2.01
N ASN A 66 9.97 15.80 -2.18
CA ASN A 66 11.29 15.94 -2.78
C ASN A 66 12.35 15.24 -1.93
N ASP A 67 12.37 15.48 -0.61
CA ASP A 67 13.31 14.83 0.31
C ASP A 67 13.22 13.29 0.24
N ILE A 68 11.99 12.74 0.24
CA ILE A 68 11.76 11.30 0.11
C ILE A 68 12.13 10.81 -1.29
N SER A 69 11.90 11.61 -2.34
CA SER A 69 12.26 11.25 -3.72
C SER A 69 13.77 11.09 -3.91
N GLU A 70 14.59 11.82 -3.16
CA GLU A 70 16.05 11.66 -3.18
C GLU A 70 16.47 10.28 -2.64
N ILE A 71 15.76 9.78 -1.62
CA ILE A 71 15.97 8.44 -1.06
C ILE A 71 15.51 7.36 -2.05
N LEU A 72 14.35 7.57 -2.69
CA LEU A 72 13.75 6.62 -3.63
C LEU A 72 14.34 6.69 -5.05
N LYS A 73 15.14 7.73 -5.35
CA LYS A 73 15.83 7.96 -6.63
C LYS A 73 14.89 8.01 -7.84
N GLY A 74 13.72 8.62 -7.69
CA GLY A 74 12.78 8.85 -8.78
C GLY A 74 11.35 9.05 -8.32
N ASP A 75 10.47 9.37 -9.28
CA ASP A 75 9.07 9.76 -9.07
C ASP A 75 8.05 8.79 -9.69
N SER A 76 8.50 7.74 -10.38
CA SER A 76 7.62 6.72 -10.93
C SER A 76 7.21 5.68 -9.88
N ILE A 77 6.06 5.03 -10.09
CA ILE A 77 5.61 3.94 -9.23
C ILE A 77 6.61 2.77 -9.20
N GLU A 78 7.28 2.50 -10.32
CA GLU A 78 8.27 1.44 -10.42
C GLU A 78 9.48 1.74 -9.53
N ASN A 79 10.00 2.96 -9.59
CA ASN A 79 11.10 3.41 -8.72
C ASN A 79 10.68 3.40 -7.26
N PHE A 80 9.47 3.90 -6.95
CA PHE A 80 8.91 3.84 -5.60
C PHE A 80 8.89 2.41 -5.06
N VAL A 81 8.48 1.43 -5.86
CA VAL A 81 8.44 0.02 -5.46
C VAL A 81 9.85 -0.54 -5.33
N TYR A 82 10.68 -0.47 -6.38
CA TYR A 82 12.00 -1.12 -6.39
C TYR A 82 12.96 -0.53 -5.36
N ALA A 83 12.94 0.79 -5.17
CA ALA A 83 13.74 1.45 -4.16
C ALA A 83 13.10 1.33 -2.78
N GLY A 84 11.78 1.50 -2.67
CA GLY A 84 11.08 1.54 -1.38
C GLY A 84 11.13 0.23 -0.63
N VAL A 85 11.11 -0.93 -1.30
CA VAL A 85 11.20 -2.23 -0.61
C VAL A 85 12.62 -2.59 -0.14
N GLN A 86 13.63 -1.78 -0.48
CA GLN A 86 14.99 -2.02 -0.01
C GLN A 86 15.10 -1.57 1.44
N TYR A 87 15.52 -2.47 2.33
CA TYR A 87 15.60 -2.20 3.77
C TYR A 87 16.36 -0.91 4.09
N LYS A 88 17.51 -0.67 3.45
CA LYS A 88 18.30 0.57 3.63
C LYS A 88 17.53 1.87 3.36
N ASN A 89 16.58 1.83 2.41
CA ASN A 89 15.79 3.00 2.05
C ASN A 89 14.62 3.16 3.02
N ILE A 90 14.02 2.06 3.47
CA ILE A 90 13.02 2.07 4.56
C ILE A 90 13.64 2.68 5.82
N GLU A 91 14.86 2.27 6.15
CA GLU A 91 15.64 2.82 7.26
C GLU A 91 15.90 4.32 7.06
N ALA A 92 16.35 4.75 5.88
CA ALA A 92 16.58 6.17 5.59
C ALA A 92 15.30 7.02 5.70
N ILE A 93 14.16 6.54 5.19
CA ILE A 93 12.86 7.22 5.32
C ILE A 93 12.45 7.31 6.79
N TRP A 94 12.68 6.25 7.57
CA TRP A 94 12.40 6.26 9.01
C TRP A 94 13.28 7.25 9.78
N GLU A 95 14.58 7.33 9.46
CA GLU A 95 15.50 8.30 10.06
C GLU A 95 15.10 9.75 9.74
N TYR A 96 14.64 9.99 8.51
CA TYR A 96 14.05 11.26 8.09
C TYR A 96 12.80 11.59 8.92
N ALA A 97 11.84 10.66 9.03
CA ALA A 97 10.62 10.83 9.81
C ALA A 97 10.92 11.10 11.30
N LYS A 98 11.86 10.34 11.90
CA LYS A 98 12.29 10.53 13.29
C LYS A 98 12.82 11.94 13.51
N THR A 99 13.66 12.43 12.61
CA THR A 99 14.23 13.77 12.70
C THR A 99 13.12 14.82 12.75
N ARG A 100 12.14 14.72 11.83
CA ARG A 100 10.96 15.59 11.81
C ARG A 100 10.17 15.53 13.12
N ALA A 101 9.91 14.33 13.64
CA ALA A 101 9.19 14.11 14.89
C ALA A 101 9.89 14.77 16.10
N ILE A 102 11.22 14.62 16.22
CA ILE A 102 12.01 15.20 17.30
C ILE A 102 12.00 16.74 17.24
N TYR A 103 11.99 17.31 16.04
CA TYR A 103 11.97 18.76 15.82
C TYR A 103 10.56 19.36 15.73
N GLY A 104 9.50 18.58 15.97
CA GLY A 104 8.12 19.08 15.98
C GLY A 104 7.54 19.40 14.59
N GLN A 105 8.14 18.86 13.52
CA GLN A 105 7.72 19.06 12.12
C GLN A 105 6.71 17.97 11.70
N PHE A 106 5.49 18.07 12.23
CA PHE A 106 4.49 17.01 12.11
C PHE A 106 3.75 16.96 10.77
N GLU A 107 3.99 17.90 9.86
CA GLU A 107 3.36 17.91 8.54
C GLU A 107 3.66 16.61 7.79
N ASP A 108 2.61 15.95 7.30
CA ASP A 108 2.63 14.66 6.61
C ASP A 108 3.33 13.50 7.33
N LEU A 109 3.70 13.64 8.61
CA LEU A 109 4.44 12.61 9.34
C LEU A 109 3.65 11.29 9.40
N GLU A 110 2.33 11.35 9.59
CA GLU A 110 1.43 10.20 9.51
C GLU A 110 1.46 9.49 8.15
N LYS A 111 1.61 10.26 7.05
CA LYS A 111 1.70 9.70 5.70
C LYS A 111 3.05 9.01 5.51
N ILE A 112 4.13 9.58 6.05
CA ILE A 112 5.46 8.97 6.02
C ILE A 112 5.45 7.66 6.82
N GLU A 113 4.85 7.65 8.01
CA GLU A 113 4.70 6.43 8.82
C GLU A 113 3.93 5.34 8.07
N GLU A 114 2.78 5.66 7.48
CA GLU A 114 1.99 4.69 6.72
C GLU A 114 2.76 4.17 5.50
N ILE A 115 3.56 5.01 4.82
CA ILE A 115 4.47 4.57 3.76
C ILE A 115 5.51 3.59 4.31
N ILE A 116 6.19 3.91 5.42
CA ILE A 116 7.19 3.03 6.04
C ILE A 116 6.56 1.67 6.34
N LYS A 117 5.37 1.66 6.97
CA LYS A 117 4.63 0.45 7.28
C LYS A 117 4.34 -0.38 6.03
N LYS A 118 3.85 0.23 4.95
CA LYS A 118 3.55 -0.49 3.70
C LYS A 118 4.79 -1.00 2.98
N LEU A 119 5.89 -0.25 3.01
CA LEU A 119 7.16 -0.69 2.47
C LEU A 119 7.75 -1.83 3.29
N LEU A 120 7.60 -1.80 4.61
CA LEU A 120 8.03 -2.89 5.51
C LEU A 120 7.20 -4.16 5.31
N GLU A 121 5.88 -4.04 5.19
CA GLU A 121 4.98 -5.13 4.79
C GLU A 121 5.42 -5.75 3.46
N ALA A 122 5.78 -4.92 2.47
CA ALA A 122 6.27 -5.38 1.17
C ALA A 122 7.66 -6.03 1.26
N HIS A 123 8.57 -5.46 2.05
CA HIS A 123 9.90 -6.02 2.31
C HIS A 123 9.81 -7.40 2.96
N ASN A 124 8.90 -7.58 3.92
CA ASN A 124 8.66 -8.87 4.58
C ASN A 124 8.27 -9.97 3.60
N LYS A 125 7.53 -9.65 2.52
CA LYS A 125 7.12 -10.64 1.50
C LYS A 125 8.29 -11.23 0.70
N ILE A 126 9.48 -10.64 0.78
CA ILE A 126 10.70 -11.19 0.17
C ILE A 126 11.14 -12.47 0.91
N TYR A 127 10.77 -12.62 2.17
CA TYR A 127 11.18 -13.71 3.03
C TYR A 127 10.04 -14.71 3.25
N LYS A 128 10.40 -15.93 3.67
CA LYS A 128 9.41 -17.00 3.97
C LYS A 128 8.52 -16.69 5.17
N SER A 129 9.00 -15.85 6.08
CA SER A 129 8.30 -15.40 7.28
C SER A 129 8.56 -13.91 7.47
N SER A 130 7.59 -13.18 8.00
CA SER A 130 7.75 -11.75 8.32
C SER A 130 8.94 -11.54 9.25
N LEU A 131 9.84 -10.63 8.88
CA LEU A 131 11.03 -10.33 9.67
C LEU A 131 10.81 -9.15 10.62
N TYR A 132 9.94 -8.22 10.23
CA TYR A 132 9.73 -6.98 10.97
C TYR A 132 8.26 -6.70 11.21
N GLU A 133 7.97 -6.00 12.31
CA GLU A 133 6.64 -5.50 12.64
C GLU A 133 6.77 -4.14 13.33
N MET A 134 5.78 -3.27 13.15
CA MET A 134 5.74 -2.00 13.87
C MET A 134 5.74 -2.26 15.38
N GLN A 135 6.50 -1.46 16.13
CA GLN A 135 6.58 -1.60 17.58
C GLN A 135 5.21 -1.31 18.20
N GLU A 136 4.73 -2.19 19.07
CA GLU A 136 3.54 -1.92 19.88
C GLU A 136 3.88 -0.89 20.96
N VAL A 137 3.06 0.15 21.09
CA VAL A 137 3.23 1.24 22.06
C VAL A 137 1.88 1.53 22.70
N ASN A 138 1.85 1.63 24.02
CA ASN A 138 0.63 1.83 24.78
C ASN A 138 0.62 3.21 25.46
N ILE A 139 -0.35 4.05 25.11
CA ILE A 139 -0.58 5.31 25.84
C ILE A 139 -0.85 4.97 27.31
N GLY A 140 -0.14 5.64 28.22
CA GLY A 140 -0.18 5.39 29.66
C GLY A 140 0.99 4.56 30.20
N GLU A 141 1.78 3.88 29.35
CA GLU A 141 2.97 3.16 29.80
C GLU A 141 4.07 4.14 30.25
N GLU A 142 4.89 3.74 31.22
CA GLU A 142 6.02 4.57 31.66
C GLU A 142 7.09 4.67 30.58
N ILE A 143 7.69 5.86 30.44
CA ILE A 143 8.78 6.06 29.49
C ILE A 143 10.00 5.21 29.86
N ASP A 144 10.42 4.39 28.90
CA ASP A 144 11.63 3.55 28.96
C ASP A 144 12.60 3.97 27.85
N GLU A 145 13.75 4.53 28.24
CA GLU A 145 14.77 5.02 27.28
C GLU A 145 15.41 3.90 26.46
N GLU A 146 15.32 2.64 26.90
CA GLU A 146 15.76 1.49 26.10
C GLU A 146 14.78 1.19 24.96
N LYS A 147 13.51 1.60 25.09
CA LYS A 147 12.44 1.27 24.13
C LYS A 147 11.97 2.44 23.28
N PHE A 148 12.08 3.66 23.80
CA PHE A 148 11.47 4.85 23.21
C PHE A 148 12.45 6.00 23.09
N ILE A 149 12.16 6.89 22.15
CA ILE A 149 12.82 8.18 21.97
C ILE A 149 11.82 9.25 22.41
N ARG A 150 12.28 10.21 23.22
CA ARG A 150 11.44 11.35 23.59
C ARG A 150 11.29 12.31 22.40
N GLY A 151 10.05 12.61 22.04
CA GLY A 151 9.68 13.55 20.98
C GLY A 151 9.75 15.01 21.41
N TYR A 152 9.28 15.88 20.52
CA TYR A 152 9.32 17.32 20.69
C TYR A 152 8.62 17.78 21.99
N GLU A 153 9.30 18.62 22.77
CA GLU A 153 8.81 19.18 24.05
C GLU A 153 8.34 18.15 25.11
N SER A 154 8.77 16.89 24.99
CA SER A 154 8.41 15.85 25.95
C SER A 154 9.03 16.08 27.33
N LYS A 155 8.29 15.75 28.39
CA LYS A 155 8.82 15.76 29.76
C LYS A 155 9.85 14.65 29.98
N LEU A 156 10.70 14.82 31.00
CA LEU A 156 11.71 13.84 31.39
C LEU A 156 11.13 12.57 32.02
N ARG A 157 9.98 12.69 32.68
CA ARG A 157 9.34 11.61 33.46
C ARG A 157 7.83 11.67 33.31
N GLY A 158 7.21 10.50 33.44
CA GLY A 158 5.77 10.30 33.34
C GLY A 158 5.44 9.17 32.37
N SER A 159 4.14 9.03 32.12
CA SER A 159 3.60 8.07 31.17
C SER A 159 3.49 8.66 29.78
N ILE A 160 3.64 7.81 28.76
CA ILE A 160 3.42 8.17 27.36
C ILE A 160 2.01 8.75 27.21
N SER A 161 1.91 9.98 26.72
CA SER A 161 0.66 10.67 26.43
C SER A 161 0.35 10.70 24.93
N HIS A 162 1.37 10.56 24.07
CA HIS A 162 1.21 10.58 22.62
C HIS A 162 2.33 9.84 21.89
N ILE A 163 2.04 9.34 20.69
CA ILE A 163 2.99 8.66 19.80
C ILE A 163 3.16 9.52 18.56
N ASP A 164 4.35 10.09 18.37
CA ASP A 164 4.64 10.95 17.20
C ASP A 164 5.08 10.13 15.98
N LEU A 165 5.80 9.02 16.21
CA LEU A 165 6.25 8.10 15.16
C LEU A 165 6.48 6.70 15.73
N LEU A 166 5.92 5.69 15.09
CA LEU A 166 6.18 4.29 15.43
C LEU A 166 7.54 3.80 14.93
N GLY A 167 8.24 3.10 15.82
CA GLY A 167 9.40 2.27 15.52
C GLY A 167 8.99 0.90 15.00
N TYR A 168 9.95 -0.01 14.89
CA TYR A 168 9.70 -1.41 14.52
C TYR A 168 10.69 -2.37 15.15
N ILE A 169 10.24 -3.60 15.33
CA ILE A 169 10.97 -4.70 15.94
C ILE A 169 11.37 -5.73 14.89
N ASN A 170 12.38 -6.52 15.19
CA ASN A 170 12.72 -7.71 14.45
C ASN A 170 12.03 -8.91 15.11
N LEU A 171 11.10 -9.55 14.39
CA LEU A 171 10.29 -10.67 14.88
C LEU A 171 11.12 -11.92 15.19
N ALA A 172 12.25 -12.13 14.50
CA ALA A 172 13.10 -13.29 14.73
C ALA A 172 13.89 -13.19 16.05
N THR A 173 14.22 -11.98 16.48
CA THR A 173 15.06 -11.73 17.68
C THR A 173 14.31 -11.07 18.83
N GLY A 174 13.11 -10.54 18.59
CA GLY A 174 12.35 -9.72 19.54
C GLY A 174 12.99 -8.35 19.84
N ARG A 175 14.07 -7.97 19.15
CA ARG A 175 14.79 -6.72 19.43
C ARG A 175 14.14 -5.55 18.72
N ILE A 176 14.11 -4.41 19.41
CA ILE A 176 13.76 -3.12 18.82
C ILE A 176 14.86 -2.72 17.84
N VAL A 177 14.48 -2.59 16.58
CA VAL A 177 15.40 -2.17 15.50
C VAL A 177 15.42 -0.66 15.44
N LYS A 178 14.24 -0.05 15.43
CA LYS A 178 14.03 1.39 15.53
C LYS A 178 13.03 1.66 16.66
N LYS A 179 13.38 2.56 17.58
CA LYS A 179 12.56 2.93 18.74
C LYS A 179 11.48 3.92 18.34
N SER A 180 10.25 3.74 18.80
CA SER A 180 9.18 4.73 18.61
C SER A 180 9.54 6.08 19.24
N VAL A 181 9.12 7.16 18.61
CA VAL A 181 9.20 8.54 19.12
C VAL A 181 7.87 8.88 19.80
N VAL A 182 7.93 9.25 21.07
CA VAL A 182 6.75 9.41 21.94
C VAL A 182 6.88 10.66 22.81
N ARG A 183 5.75 11.21 23.24
CA ARG A 183 5.69 12.33 24.19
C ARG A 183 5.09 11.88 25.51
N VAL A 184 5.59 12.52 26.56
CA VAL A 184 5.20 12.36 27.97
C VAL A 184 4.51 13.64 28.45
#